data_AF-A0AAD0T100-F1
#
_entry.id   AF-A0AAD0T100-F1
#
_cell.length_a   1.000
_cell.length_b   1.000
_cell.length_c   1.000
_cell.angle_alpha   90.00
_cell.angle_beta   90.00
_cell.angle_gamma   90.00
#
_symmetry.space_group_name_H-M   'P 1'
#
loop_
_entity.id
_entity.type
_entity.pdbx_description
1 polymer ?
#
loop_
_entity_poly.entity_id
_entity_poly.type
_entity_poly.pdbx_seq_one_letter_code
_entity_poly.pdbx_strand_id
1 'polypeptide(L)'
;MASRMSRSKSKKESIGNKIKGALLSSQGLPIVLSLVVITVLFVLFRMKGIELNYEIATVKKEVERVKIEGKELKAKKARLLSVSNLRKMARRYNLAQPKQHQIIVVPAKK
;
A
#
# COMPACT_ATOMS: atom_id res chain seq x y z
N MET A 1 -57.37 -45.93 48.34
CA MET A 1 -55.95 -45.49 48.39
C MET A 1 -55.16 -46.46 47.52
N ALA A 2 -54.32 -46.13 46.54
CA ALA A 2 -53.90 -44.87 45.95
C ALA A 2 -53.49 -45.21 44.49
N SER A 3 -53.94 -44.43 43.51
CA SER A 3 -53.51 -44.54 42.12
C SER A 3 -52.07 -44.01 42.00
N ARG A 4 -51.10 -44.92 41.76
CA ARG A 4 -49.72 -44.53 41.44
C ARG A 4 -49.67 -43.93 40.04
N MET A 5 -49.80 -42.61 40.00
CA MET A 5 -49.55 -41.79 38.81
C MET A 5 -48.05 -41.86 38.49
N SER A 6 -47.68 -42.59 37.41
CA SER A 6 -46.31 -42.59 36.91
C SER A 6 -46.01 -41.21 36.31
N ARG A 7 -45.31 -40.37 37.08
CA ARG A 7 -44.75 -39.11 36.57
C ARG A 7 -43.67 -39.45 35.53
N SER A 8 -44.07 -39.45 34.27
CA SER A 8 -43.17 -39.28 33.14
C SER A 8 -42.42 -37.94 33.31
N LYS A 9 -41.15 -38.00 33.72
CA LYS A 9 -40.25 -36.84 33.72
C LYS A 9 -39.90 -36.51 32.27
N SER A 10 -40.67 -35.63 31.65
CA SER A 10 -40.29 -34.96 30.40
C SER A 10 -38.97 -34.23 30.63
N LYS A 11 -37.87 -34.81 30.16
CA LYS A 11 -36.52 -34.25 30.23
C LYS A 11 -36.50 -33.02 29.32
N LYS A 12 -36.65 -31.84 29.91
CA LYS A 12 -36.59 -30.55 29.22
C LYS A 12 -35.17 -30.37 28.68
N GLU A 13 -34.93 -30.82 27.45
CA GLU A 13 -33.64 -30.64 26.79
C GLU A 13 -33.36 -29.15 26.65
N SER A 14 -32.27 -28.72 27.31
CA SER A 14 -31.74 -27.36 27.21
C SER A 14 -31.45 -27.03 25.74
N ILE A 15 -31.93 -25.87 25.29
CA ILE A 15 -31.71 -25.32 23.95
C ILE A 15 -30.21 -25.33 23.60
N GLY A 16 -29.33 -25.11 24.59
CA GLY A 16 -27.87 -25.17 24.40
C GLY A 16 -27.34 -26.56 24.00
N ASN A 17 -27.99 -27.63 24.44
CA ASN A 17 -27.60 -28.99 24.06
C ASN A 17 -28.06 -29.34 22.65
N LYS A 18 -29.19 -28.77 22.18
CA LYS A 18 -29.65 -28.91 20.80
C LYS A 18 -28.75 -28.18 19.81
N ILE A 19 -28.28 -26.99 20.18
CA ILE A 19 -27.33 -26.21 19.35
C ILE A 19 -25.98 -26.95 19.27
N LYS A 20 -25.45 -27.46 20.40
CA LYS A 20 -24.23 -28.28 20.40
C LYS A 20 -24.39 -29.55 19.58
N GLY A 21 -25.54 -30.21 19.66
CA GLY A 21 -25.84 -31.40 18.85
C GLY A 21 -25.93 -31.10 17.34
N ALA A 22 -26.49 -29.95 16.95
CA ALA A 22 -26.54 -29.53 15.55
C ALA A 22 -25.16 -29.13 15.01
N LEU A 23 -24.34 -28.42 15.81
CA LEU A 23 -22.98 -28.00 15.43
C LEU A 23 -21.99 -29.18 15.38
N LEU A 24 -22.15 -30.19 16.24
CA LEU A 24 -21.34 -31.41 16.26
C LEU A 24 -21.94 -32.55 15.43
N SER A 25 -23.01 -32.27 14.68
CA SER A 25 -23.57 -33.24 13.75
C SER A 25 -22.65 -33.45 12.54
N SER A 26 -22.70 -34.63 11.93
CA SER A 26 -21.88 -34.97 10.75
C SER A 26 -22.05 -34.00 9.58
N GLN A 27 -23.20 -33.31 9.48
CA GLN A 27 -23.48 -32.31 8.44
C GLN A 27 -23.18 -30.87 8.90
N GLY A 28 -23.33 -30.56 10.20
CA GLY A 28 -23.07 -29.22 10.74
C GLY A 28 -21.58 -28.91 10.94
N LEU A 29 -20.79 -29.92 11.30
CA LEU A 29 -19.35 -29.79 11.53
C LEU A 29 -18.56 -29.25 10.32
N PRO A 30 -18.72 -29.75 9.07
CA PRO A 30 -18.01 -29.20 7.91
C PRO A 30 -18.41 -27.75 7.62
N ILE A 31 -19.65 -27.36 7.88
CA ILE A 31 -20.14 -25.99 7.68
C ILE A 31 -19.47 -25.03 8.67
N VAL A 32 -19.46 -25.40 9.95
CA VAL A 32 -18.78 -24.61 11.00
C VAL A 32 -17.29 -24.49 10.70
N LEU A 33 -16.65 -25.59 10.29
CA LEU A 33 -15.24 -25.59 9.94
C LEU A 33 -14.94 -24.64 8.77
N SER A 34 -15.78 -24.65 7.72
CA SER A 34 -15.64 -23.72 6.59
C SER A 34 -15.79 -22.26 7.00
N LEU A 35 -16.72 -21.95 7.91
CA LEU A 35 -16.88 -20.61 8.48
C LEU A 35 -15.65 -20.14 9.27
N VAL A 36 -15.05 -21.04 10.05
CA VAL A 36 -13.79 -20.75 10.75
C VAL A 36 -12.67 -20.45 9.76
N VAL A 37 -12.52 -21.27 8.71
CA VAL A 37 -11.52 -21.06 7.66
C VAL A 37 -11.71 -19.71 6.95
N ILE A 38 -12.94 -19.37 6.58
CA ILE A 38 -13.27 -18.07 5.96
C ILE A 38 -12.92 -16.91 6.90
N THR A 39 -13.22 -17.05 8.19
CA THR A 39 -12.91 -16.02 9.19
C THR A 39 -11.41 -15.81 9.33
N VAL A 40 -10.63 -16.89 9.39
CA VAL A 40 -9.16 -16.82 9.43
C VAL A 40 -8.60 -16.20 8.16
N LEU A 41 -9.08 -16.60 6.98
CA LEU A 41 -8.69 -16.02 5.70
C LEU A 41 -8.98 -14.52 5.66
N PHE A 42 -10.14 -14.07 6.14
CA PHE A 42 -10.49 -12.66 6.20
C PHE A 42 -9.47 -11.86 7.04
N VAL A 43 -9.10 -12.38 8.21
CA VAL A 43 -8.09 -11.73 9.06
C VAL A 43 -6.72 -11.70 8.37
N LEU A 44 -6.32 -12.78 7.71
CA LEU A 44 -5.06 -12.83 6.95
C LEU A 44 -5.04 -11.81 5.81
N PHE A 45 -6.12 -11.71 5.03
CA PHE A 45 -6.24 -10.69 3.98
C PHE A 45 -6.20 -9.28 4.54
N ARG A 46 -6.84 -9.03 5.69
CA ARG A 46 -6.75 -7.72 6.37
C ARG A 46 -5.33 -7.38 6.79
N MET A 47 -4.58 -8.34 7.34
CA MET A 47 -3.18 -8.12 7.71
C MET A 47 -2.30 -7.88 6.48
N LYS A 48 -2.52 -8.63 5.39
CA LYS A 48 -1.81 -8.40 4.12
C LYS A 48 -2.10 -7.04 3.50
N GLY A 49 -3.33 -6.55 3.63
CA GLY A 49 -3.67 -5.19 3.21
C GLY A 49 -2.91 -4.11 4.00
N ILE A 50 -2.70 -4.33 5.30
CA ILE A 50 -1.93 -3.41 6.16
C ILE A 50 -0.45 -3.39 5.75
N GLU A 51 0.16 -4.57 5.56
CA GLU A 51 1.56 -4.72 5.12
C GLU A 51 1.80 -4.00 3.79
N LEU A 52 0.93 -4.25 2.80
CA LEU A 52 1.00 -3.60 1.49
C LEU A 52 0.88 -2.07 1.60
N ASN A 53 0.03 -1.57 2.49
CA ASN A 53 -0.11 -0.13 2.71
C ASN A 53 1.17 0.50 3.27
N TYR A 54 1.89 -0.21 4.14
CA TYR A 54 3.18 0.26 4.64
C TYR A 54 4.24 0.31 3.53
N GLU A 55 4.31 -0.71 2.67
CA GLU A 55 5.20 -0.71 1.51
C GLU A 55 4.86 0.40 0.51
N ILE A 56 3.58 0.63 0.23
CA ILE A 56 3.15 1.73 -0.63
C ILE A 56 3.57 3.07 -0.02
N ALA A 57 3.45 3.23 1.30
CA ALA A 57 3.83 4.48 1.97
C ALA A 57 5.34 4.75 1.87
N THR A 58 6.19 3.72 1.99
CA THR A 58 7.64 3.88 1.84
C THR A 58 8.00 4.25 0.41
N VAL A 59 7.49 3.52 -0.58
CA VAL A 59 7.72 3.81 -2.01
C VAL A 59 7.23 5.21 -2.36
N LYS A 60 6.04 5.60 -1.90
CA LYS A 60 5.49 6.95 -2.15
C LYS A 60 6.40 8.04 -1.61
N LYS A 61 7.01 7.85 -0.44
CA LYS A 61 7.96 8.80 0.15
C LYS A 61 9.23 8.93 -0.70
N GLU A 62 9.73 7.82 -1.25
CA GLU A 62 10.88 7.84 -2.16
C GLU A 62 10.56 8.56 -3.46
N VAL A 63 9.40 8.28 -4.07
CA VAL A 63 8.93 8.99 -5.26
C VAL A 63 8.85 10.50 -5.01
N GLU A 64 8.35 10.90 -3.84
CA GLU A 64 8.26 12.31 -3.48
C GLU A 64 9.64 12.97 -3.31
N ARG A 65 10.59 12.28 -2.67
CA ARG A 65 11.99 12.74 -2.59
C ARG A 65 12.61 12.95 -3.97
N VAL A 66 12.53 11.94 -4.83
CA VAL A 66 13.05 12.02 -6.20
C VAL A 66 12.39 13.15 -6.99
N LYS A 67 11.09 13.38 -6.77
CA LYS A 67 10.37 14.50 -7.39
C LYS A 67 10.88 15.86 -6.90
N ILE A 68 11.17 16.01 -5.61
CA ILE A 68 11.74 17.23 -5.03
C ILE A 68 13.16 17.45 -5.55
N GLU A 69 14.01 16.42 -5.50
CA GLU A 69 15.38 16.48 -6.04
C GLU A 69 15.38 16.84 -7.53
N GLY A 70 14.45 16.27 -8.31
CA GLY A 70 14.28 16.61 -9.72
C GLY A 70 13.91 18.07 -9.94
N LYS A 71 13.08 18.67 -9.08
CA LYS A 71 12.76 20.11 -9.13
C LYS A 71 13.99 20.95 -8.78
N GLU A 72 14.73 20.58 -7.75
CA GLU A 72 15.96 21.28 -7.36
C GLU A 72 17.02 21.22 -8.43
N LEU A 73 17.25 20.05 -9.04
CA LEU A 73 18.22 19.88 -10.13
C LEU A 73 17.84 20.72 -11.35
N LYS A 74 16.55 20.78 -11.69
CA LYS A 74 16.05 21.67 -12.75
C LYS A 74 16.32 23.15 -12.43
N ALA A 75 16.05 23.57 -11.19
CA ALA A 75 16.34 24.93 -10.75
C ALA A 75 17.85 25.24 -10.75
N LYS A 76 18.69 24.32 -10.26
CA LYS A 76 20.16 24.44 -10.30
C LYS A 76 20.65 24.54 -11.73
N LYS A 77 20.16 23.70 -12.64
CA LYS A 77 20.49 23.76 -14.07
C LYS A 77 20.11 25.12 -14.67
N ALA A 78 18.88 25.60 -14.44
CA ALA A 78 18.44 26.90 -14.92
C ALA A 78 19.31 28.04 -14.36
N ARG A 79 19.68 27.97 -13.08
CA ARG A 79 20.58 28.93 -12.44
C ARG A 79 21.97 28.91 -13.08
N LEU A 80 22.55 27.74 -13.34
CA LEU A 80 23.87 27.62 -13.98
C LEU A 80 23.85 28.12 -15.43
N LEU A 81 22.76 27.87 -16.15
CA LEU A 81 22.53 28.35 -17.52
C LEU A 81 22.03 29.80 -17.58
N SER A 82 21.93 30.50 -16.45
CA SER A 82 21.52 31.89 -16.46
C SER A 82 22.57 32.76 -17.15
N VAL A 83 22.13 33.81 -17.85
CA VAL A 83 23.02 34.71 -18.59
C VAL A 83 24.11 35.29 -17.70
N SER A 84 23.80 35.62 -16.44
CA SER A 84 24.78 36.14 -15.49
C SER A 84 25.87 35.13 -15.14
N ASN A 85 25.51 33.87 -14.92
CA ASN A 85 26.48 32.81 -14.64
C ASN A 85 27.27 32.41 -15.88
N LEU A 86 26.63 32.35 -17.05
CA LEU A 86 27.31 32.11 -18.33
C LEU A 86 28.33 33.22 -18.64
N ARG A 87 27.98 34.49 -18.42
CA ARG A 87 28.93 35.61 -18.57
C ARG A 87 30.08 35.54 -17.56
N LYS A 88 29.78 35.18 -16.30
CA LYS A 88 30.82 34.98 -15.27
C LYS A 88 31.76 33.84 -15.63
N MET A 89 31.23 32.74 -16.18
CA MET A 89 32.00 31.60 -16.65
C MET A 89 32.85 31.99 -17.87
N ALA A 90 32.28 32.70 -18.84
CA ALA A 90 33.01 33.22 -20.00
C ALA A 90 34.21 34.07 -19.59
N ARG A 91 34.03 34.99 -18.62
CA ARG A 91 35.13 35.79 -18.06
C ARG A 91 36.22 34.95 -17.39
N ARG A 92 35.86 33.89 -16.64
CA ARG A 92 36.84 33.01 -15.98
C ARG A 92 37.72 32.24 -16.96
N TYR A 93 37.16 31.86 -18.11
CA TYR A 93 37.86 31.11 -19.15
C TYR A 93 38.37 32.01 -20.29
N ASN A 94 38.38 33.33 -20.10
CA ASN A 94 38.79 34.32 -21.12
C ASN A 94 38.08 34.15 -22.47
N LEU A 95 36.83 33.69 -22.45
CA LEU A 95 36.00 33.55 -23.64
C LEU A 95 35.46 34.92 -24.05
N ALA A 96 35.77 35.33 -25.28
CA ALA A 96 35.28 36.57 -25.86
C ALA A 96 33.84 36.41 -26.37
N GLN A 97 33.07 37.50 -26.34
CA GLN A 97 31.74 37.53 -26.92
C GLN A 97 31.86 37.43 -28.45
N PRO A 98 31.10 36.55 -29.12
CA PRO A 98 31.21 36.37 -30.56
C PRO A 98 30.80 37.64 -31.31
N LYS A 99 31.54 37.96 -32.37
CA LYS A 99 31.25 39.10 -33.26
C LYS A 99 30.19 38.71 -34.28
N GLN A 100 29.51 39.71 -34.85
CA GLN A 100 28.37 39.50 -35.76
C GLN A 100 28.69 38.67 -37.02
N HIS A 101 29.95 38.60 -37.45
CA HIS A 101 30.42 37.79 -38.59
C HIS A 101 30.86 36.36 -38.22
N GLN A 102 30.83 35.98 -36.93
CA GLN A 102 31.28 34.66 -36.49
C GLN A 102 30.13 33.67 -36.47
N ILE A 103 30.31 32.51 -37.11
CA ILE A 103 29.32 31.43 -37.15
C ILE A 103 29.54 30.54 -35.92
N ILE A 104 28.48 30.37 -35.11
CA ILE A 104 28.49 29.45 -33.96
C ILE A 104 27.86 28.14 -34.41
N VAL A 105 28.67 27.08 -34.50
CA VAL A 105 28.16 25.73 -34.79
C VAL A 105 27.75 25.07 -33.48
N VAL A 106 26.44 24.94 -33.26
CA VAL A 106 25.90 24.17 -32.13
C VAL A 106 25.62 22.75 -32.62
N PRO A 107 26.35 21.73 -32.14
CA PRO A 107 26.08 20.35 -32.54
C PRO A 107 24.69 19.93 -32.04
N ALA A 108 23.88 19.36 -32.94
CA ALA A 108 22.60 18.78 -32.58
C ALA A 108 22.83 17.60 -31.63
N LYS A 109 22.08 17.56 -30.52
CA LYS A 109 22.13 16.43 -29.59
C LYS A 109 21.62 15.18 -30.31
N LYS A 110 22.40 14.10 -30.28
CA LYS A 110 21.91 12.73 -30.55
C LYS A 110 20.96 12.30 -29.44
#